data_AF-A0A0J8VSS6-F1
#
_entry.id   AF-A0A0J8VSS6-F1
#
_cell.length_a   1.000
_cell.length_b   1.000
_cell.length_c   1.000
_cell.angle_alpha   90.00
_cell.angle_beta   90.00
_cell.angle_gamma   90.00
#
_symmetry.space_group_name_H-M   'P 1'
#
loop_
_entity.id
_entity.type
_entity.pdbx_description
1 polymer ?
#
loop_
_entity_poly.entity_id
_entity_poly.type
_entity_poly.pdbx_seq_one_letter_code
_entity_poly.pdbx_strand_id
1 'polypeptide(L)'
;MAEPTCTICQKTGPVLMPLRYAIVPDSITQQLPAWATPQTAFPALSGYHYALRAVRQGFIYVFYNTGALPENAGFDWECWGVAENGDLYYQGTTGLGAQPVFNPLPCGRPVHKATNLEHMALSEKALKYETWVAFSHAPWEAEALDLYTRDANARAKRMQNITPAEWNSHILAQENGLVQASEAALNTVLDYQTTPPFLLRDEERPTYRVSSLTDGQYGFYQESVNPHTTFHAWSRQRAGGAERSIRAMQSRCQASSGKPISPLILALQDPVGITHELAYWGDSLALAHQCYLDELSVEFATWRNINGVKS
;
A
#
# COMPACT_ATOMS: atom_id res chain seq x y z
N MET A 1 27.67 -26.87 -11.75
CA MET A 1 27.46 -26.14 -10.48
C MET A 1 25.98 -25.82 -10.39
N ALA A 2 25.29 -26.17 -9.30
CA ALA A 2 23.90 -25.77 -9.13
C ALA A 2 23.83 -24.24 -9.03
N GLU A 3 22.97 -23.61 -9.81
CA GLU A 3 22.80 -22.15 -9.77
C GLU A 3 22.38 -21.71 -8.36
N PRO A 4 22.92 -20.60 -7.83
CA PRO A 4 22.56 -20.11 -6.51
C PRO A 4 21.06 -19.75 -6.47
N THR A 5 20.30 -20.54 -5.73
CA THR A 5 18.84 -20.39 -5.59
C THR A 5 18.50 -19.20 -4.71
N CYS A 6 17.53 -18.36 -5.11
CA CYS A 6 17.04 -17.29 -4.24
C CYS A 6 16.03 -17.86 -3.24
N THR A 7 16.40 -17.90 -1.95
CA THR A 7 15.51 -18.39 -0.88
C THR A 7 14.21 -17.58 -0.80
N ILE A 8 14.23 -16.29 -1.15
CA ILE A 8 13.02 -15.44 -1.21
C ILE A 8 12.15 -15.81 -2.42
N CYS A 9 12.73 -15.89 -3.64
CA CYS A 9 11.95 -16.21 -4.84
C CYS A 9 11.44 -17.65 -4.85
N GLN A 10 12.06 -18.55 -4.08
CA GLN A 10 11.65 -19.95 -3.93
C GLN A 10 10.86 -20.24 -2.65
N LYS A 11 10.72 -19.29 -1.71
CA LYS A 11 9.92 -19.51 -0.49
C LYS A 11 8.48 -19.84 -0.88
N THR A 12 8.03 -21.01 -0.48
CA THR A 12 6.64 -21.47 -0.56
C THR A 12 6.04 -21.50 0.85
N GLY A 13 4.73 -21.55 0.93
CA GLY A 13 3.98 -21.52 2.18
C GLY A 13 2.59 -20.90 1.97
N PRO A 14 1.88 -20.56 3.03
CA PRO A 14 0.65 -19.75 2.93
C PRO A 14 0.95 -18.39 2.33
N VAL A 15 0.29 -18.03 1.23
CA VAL A 15 0.59 -16.81 0.47
C VAL A 15 -0.40 -15.69 0.77
N LEU A 16 0.11 -14.56 1.25
CA LEU A 16 -0.66 -13.35 1.55
C LEU A 16 -0.23 -12.19 0.63
N MET A 17 -1.17 -11.59 -0.09
CA MET A 17 -0.95 -10.31 -0.76
C MET A 17 -1.49 -9.17 0.11
N PRO A 18 -0.61 -8.36 0.68
CA PRO A 18 -1.03 -7.19 1.44
C PRO A 18 -1.36 -6.04 0.48
N LEU A 19 -2.42 -5.32 0.80
CA LEU A 19 -2.87 -4.09 0.17
C LEU A 19 -3.09 -3.04 1.27
N ARG A 20 -3.39 -1.80 0.89
CA ARG A 20 -3.77 -0.75 1.84
C ARG A 20 -5.03 -0.04 1.39
N TYR A 21 -5.73 0.50 2.36
CA TYR A 21 -6.71 1.56 2.14
C TYR A 21 -5.99 2.86 1.73
N ALA A 22 -6.49 3.50 0.70
CA ALA A 22 -6.05 4.81 0.25
C ALA A 22 -7.26 5.72 0.07
N ILE A 23 -7.06 7.01 0.28
CA ILE A 23 -8.05 8.03 -0.07
C ILE A 23 -7.81 8.48 -1.51
N VAL A 24 -8.89 8.76 -2.23
CA VAL A 24 -8.89 9.25 -3.61
C VAL A 24 -9.96 10.33 -3.79
N PRO A 25 -9.75 11.32 -4.69
CA PRO A 25 -10.79 12.29 -5.02
C PRO A 25 -11.94 11.62 -5.77
N ASP A 26 -13.13 12.22 -5.72
CA ASP A 26 -14.35 11.70 -6.38
C ASP A 26 -14.29 11.66 -7.92
N SER A 27 -13.23 12.24 -8.51
CA SER A 27 -12.91 12.06 -9.94
C SER A 27 -12.43 10.64 -10.27
N ILE A 28 -11.95 9.89 -9.28
CA ILE A 28 -11.65 8.46 -9.39
C ILE A 28 -12.94 7.70 -9.14
N THR A 29 -13.35 6.79 -10.02
CA THR A 29 -14.68 6.14 -9.90
C THR A 29 -14.63 4.82 -9.14
N GLN A 30 -13.44 4.22 -9.01
CA GLN A 30 -13.26 2.94 -8.32
C GLN A 30 -13.54 3.07 -6.83
N GLN A 31 -14.52 2.29 -6.36
CA GLN A 31 -14.93 2.24 -4.96
C GLN A 31 -14.25 1.09 -4.20
N LEU A 32 -14.29 1.14 -2.87
CA LEU A 32 -13.96 -0.04 -2.07
C LEU A 32 -14.86 -1.23 -2.46
N PRO A 33 -14.27 -2.40 -2.75
CA PRO A 33 -15.05 -3.60 -2.95
C PRO A 33 -15.68 -4.05 -1.62
N ALA A 34 -16.79 -4.78 -1.68
CA ALA A 34 -17.54 -5.21 -0.49
C ALA A 34 -16.68 -5.98 0.54
N TRP A 35 -15.73 -6.79 0.06
CA TRP A 35 -14.83 -7.56 0.92
C TRP A 35 -13.85 -6.70 1.71
N ALA A 36 -13.57 -5.49 1.21
CA ALA A 36 -12.65 -4.55 1.82
C ALA A 36 -13.33 -3.61 2.82
N THR A 37 -14.52 -3.93 3.33
CA THR A 37 -15.13 -3.12 4.38
C THR A 37 -14.19 -3.07 5.60
N PRO A 38 -13.79 -1.89 6.10
CA PRO A 38 -12.84 -1.80 7.20
C PRO A 38 -13.49 -2.23 8.52
N GLN A 39 -12.70 -2.87 9.41
CA GLN A 39 -13.17 -3.29 10.74
C GLN A 39 -13.70 -2.11 11.58
N THR A 40 -13.05 -0.96 11.46
CA THR A 40 -13.53 0.31 12.02
C THR A 40 -13.97 1.18 10.86
N ALA A 41 -15.22 1.66 10.91
CA ALA A 41 -15.74 2.55 9.89
C ALA A 41 -14.83 3.77 9.73
N PHE A 42 -14.43 4.05 8.50
CA PHE A 42 -13.67 5.25 8.22
C PHE A 42 -14.55 6.50 8.37
N PRO A 43 -13.94 7.67 8.65
CA PRO A 43 -14.66 8.93 8.61
C PRO A 43 -15.33 9.17 7.26
N ALA A 44 -16.54 9.73 7.29
CA ALA A 44 -17.20 10.23 6.09
C ALA A 44 -16.42 11.42 5.54
N LEU A 45 -16.27 11.47 4.22
CA LEU A 45 -15.52 12.49 3.51
C LEU A 45 -16.42 13.15 2.46
N SER A 46 -16.11 14.39 2.09
CA SER A 46 -16.78 15.14 1.03
C SER A 46 -15.76 15.50 -0.05
N GLY A 47 -16.02 15.14 -1.30
CA GLY A 47 -15.07 15.31 -2.41
C GLY A 47 -14.04 14.17 -2.54
N TYR A 48 -14.11 13.18 -1.64
CA TYR A 48 -13.19 12.05 -1.56
C TYR A 48 -13.91 10.78 -1.12
N HIS A 49 -13.32 9.64 -1.46
CA HIS A 49 -13.72 8.32 -0.98
C HIS A 49 -12.50 7.42 -0.82
N TYR A 50 -12.73 6.20 -0.36
CA TYR A 50 -11.69 5.21 -0.15
C TYR A 50 -11.60 4.24 -1.33
N ALA A 51 -10.38 3.81 -1.63
CA ALA A 51 -10.07 2.79 -2.62
C ALA A 51 -8.91 1.91 -2.10
N LEU A 52 -8.57 0.87 -2.87
CA LEU A 52 -7.44 -0.01 -2.56
C LEU A 52 -6.23 0.32 -3.42
N ARG A 53 -5.06 0.35 -2.79
CA ARG A 53 -3.75 0.45 -3.43
C ARG A 53 -2.81 -0.62 -2.91
N ALA A 54 -1.70 -0.82 -3.62
CA ALA A 54 -0.56 -1.54 -3.05
C ALA A 54 -0.04 -0.86 -1.77
N VAL A 55 0.51 -1.64 -0.85
CA VAL A 55 1.10 -1.13 0.39
C VAL A 55 2.24 -0.17 0.06
N ARG A 56 2.31 0.94 0.79
CA ARG A 56 3.38 1.95 0.67
C ARG A 56 4.64 1.52 1.39
N GLN A 57 5.74 2.24 1.19
CA GLN A 57 7.00 2.01 1.89
C GLN A 57 6.82 1.94 3.42
N GLY A 58 7.44 0.93 4.03
CA GLY A 58 7.37 0.67 5.46
C GLY A 58 7.68 -0.79 5.76
N PHE A 59 6.96 -1.36 6.74
CA PHE A 59 7.20 -2.69 7.28
C PHE A 59 5.87 -3.41 7.50
N ILE A 60 5.87 -4.73 7.28
CA ILE A 60 4.77 -5.61 7.64
C ILE A 60 5.30 -6.62 8.65
N TYR A 61 4.67 -6.62 9.82
CA TYR A 61 4.95 -7.52 10.92
C TYR A 61 3.91 -8.63 10.95
N VAL A 62 4.37 -9.86 11.08
CA VAL A 62 3.52 -11.05 11.18
C VAL A 62 3.87 -11.76 12.48
N PHE A 63 2.88 -12.05 13.32
CA PHE A 63 3.04 -12.81 14.55
C PHE A 63 2.19 -14.07 14.51
N TYR A 64 2.81 -15.22 14.79
CA TYR A 64 2.14 -16.50 14.92
C TYR A 64 1.90 -16.79 16.40
N ASN A 65 0.65 -16.86 16.84
CA ASN A 65 0.33 -17.09 18.24
C ASN A 65 0.52 -18.58 18.61
N THR A 66 1.77 -19.05 18.72
CA THR A 66 2.07 -20.46 18.99
C THR A 66 1.95 -20.85 20.47
N GLY A 67 1.86 -19.85 21.36
CA GLY A 67 1.94 -20.04 22.80
C GLY A 67 3.34 -20.42 23.28
N ALA A 68 4.39 -20.15 22.48
CA ALA A 68 5.76 -20.39 22.87
C ALA A 68 6.12 -19.66 24.18
N LEU A 69 6.97 -20.30 24.98
CA LEU A 69 7.54 -19.68 26.17
C LEU A 69 8.29 -18.38 25.80
N PRO A 70 8.36 -17.37 26.69
CA PRO A 70 8.91 -16.06 26.39
C PRO A 70 10.29 -16.08 25.71
N GLU A 71 11.17 -17.01 26.10
CA GLU A 71 12.50 -17.18 25.52
C GLU A 71 12.51 -17.62 24.05
N ASN A 72 11.40 -18.19 23.56
CA ASN A 72 11.22 -18.68 22.19
C ASN A 72 10.20 -17.85 21.40
N ALA A 73 9.49 -16.92 22.05
CA ALA A 73 8.45 -16.11 21.41
C ALA A 73 9.01 -15.19 20.31
N GLY A 74 10.31 -14.89 20.32
CA GLY A 74 10.97 -14.19 19.21
C GLY A 74 10.84 -14.91 17.86
N PHE A 75 10.82 -16.25 17.84
CA PHE A 75 10.70 -17.05 16.61
C PHE A 75 9.29 -17.11 16.05
N ASP A 76 8.33 -16.49 16.72
CA ASP A 76 6.95 -16.38 16.27
C ASP A 76 6.70 -15.14 15.40
N TRP A 77 7.73 -14.33 15.18
CA TRP A 77 7.64 -13.15 14.33
C TRP A 77 8.19 -13.40 12.93
N GLU A 78 7.63 -12.73 11.94
CA GLU A 78 8.28 -12.45 10.66
C GLU A 78 8.19 -10.96 10.39
N CYS A 79 9.23 -10.40 9.75
CA CYS A 79 9.22 -9.03 9.27
C CYS A 79 9.48 -8.98 7.77
N TRP A 80 8.73 -8.13 7.10
CA TRP A 80 8.85 -7.82 5.69
C TRP A 80 9.00 -6.32 5.51
N GLY A 81 10.03 -5.88 4.80
CA GLY A 81 10.14 -4.50 4.34
C GLY A 81 9.36 -4.30 3.05
N VAL A 82 8.75 -3.13 2.91
CA VAL A 82 8.04 -2.70 1.72
C VAL A 82 8.84 -1.59 1.05
N ALA A 83 9.21 -1.77 -0.21
CA ALA A 83 9.83 -0.72 -1.01
C ALA A 83 8.79 0.33 -1.45
N GLU A 84 9.27 1.45 -2.01
CA GLU A 84 8.41 2.56 -2.44
C GLU A 84 7.36 2.16 -3.50
N ASN A 85 7.73 1.24 -4.40
CA ASN A 85 6.84 0.67 -5.42
C ASN A 85 5.97 -0.49 -4.90
N GLY A 86 5.90 -0.71 -3.58
CA GLY A 86 5.10 -1.77 -2.95
C GLY A 86 5.68 -3.17 -3.01
N ASP A 87 6.92 -3.35 -3.46
CA ASP A 87 7.61 -4.65 -3.47
C ASP A 87 8.02 -5.10 -2.05
N LEU A 88 7.90 -6.39 -1.78
CA LEU A 88 8.06 -6.99 -0.46
C LEU A 88 9.37 -7.76 -0.34
N TYR A 89 10.12 -7.46 0.72
CA TYR A 89 11.43 -8.03 1.02
C TYR A 89 11.42 -8.67 2.40
N TYR A 90 11.65 -9.97 2.46
CA TYR A 90 11.75 -10.69 3.73
C TYR A 90 12.98 -10.24 4.51
N GLN A 91 12.81 -9.88 5.79
CA GLN A 91 13.90 -9.33 6.64
C GLN A 91 14.28 -10.23 7.82
N GLY A 92 13.47 -11.24 8.17
CA GLY A 92 13.85 -12.24 9.18
C GLY A 92 12.69 -12.80 10.00
N THR A 93 13.03 -13.69 10.93
CA THR A 93 12.10 -14.45 11.80
C THR A 93 12.00 -13.90 13.22
N THR A 94 12.57 -12.73 13.53
CA THR A 94 12.60 -12.19 14.90
C THR A 94 11.76 -10.92 15.06
N GLY A 95 11.36 -10.29 13.95
CA GLY A 95 10.78 -8.94 13.96
C GLY A 95 11.81 -7.82 14.19
N LEU A 96 12.92 -8.11 14.86
CA LEU A 96 13.95 -7.14 15.23
C LEU A 96 14.94 -6.85 14.11
N GLY A 97 15.53 -5.66 14.16
CA GLY A 97 16.60 -5.24 13.25
C GLY A 97 16.15 -4.89 11.84
N ALA A 98 14.84 -4.71 11.63
CA ALA A 98 14.26 -4.37 10.34
C ALA A 98 14.83 -3.04 9.80
N GLN A 99 15.16 -3.00 8.52
CA GLN A 99 15.77 -1.86 7.83
C GLN A 99 14.88 -1.37 6.68
N PRO A 100 14.78 -0.05 6.46
CA PRO A 100 14.04 0.47 5.31
C PRO A 100 14.57 -0.08 3.98
N VAL A 101 13.67 -0.31 3.02
CA VAL A 101 14.04 -0.76 1.67
C VAL A 101 13.98 0.43 0.72
N PHE A 102 15.16 0.88 0.29
CA PHE A 102 15.32 1.93 -0.72
C PHE A 102 16.03 1.36 -1.94
N ASN A 103 15.54 1.67 -3.15
CA ASN A 103 16.15 1.29 -4.42
C ASN A 103 16.77 -0.12 -4.41
N PRO A 104 15.97 -1.16 -4.03
CA PRO A 104 16.52 -2.49 -3.88
C PRO A 104 17.09 -2.93 -5.23
N LEU A 105 18.33 -3.39 -5.21
CA LEU A 105 18.93 -3.97 -6.41
C LEU A 105 18.03 -5.13 -6.88
N PRO A 106 17.75 -5.24 -8.19
CA PRO A 106 17.09 -6.42 -8.72
C PRO A 106 17.82 -7.64 -8.20
N CYS A 107 17.08 -8.66 -7.75
CA CYS A 107 17.70 -9.91 -7.33
C CYS A 107 18.46 -10.47 -8.54
N GLY A 108 19.78 -10.30 -8.59
CA GLY A 108 20.64 -10.69 -9.72
C GLY A 108 20.82 -12.21 -9.88
N ARG A 109 19.94 -13.01 -9.27
CA ARG A 109 19.97 -14.47 -9.36
C ARG A 109 19.15 -14.93 -10.59
N PRO A 110 19.58 -16.00 -11.29
CA PRO A 110 18.94 -16.46 -12.53
C PRO A 110 17.44 -16.77 -12.41
N VAL A 111 16.98 -17.14 -11.20
CA VAL A 111 15.59 -17.54 -10.91
C VAL A 111 14.75 -16.37 -10.37
N HIS A 112 15.16 -15.12 -10.63
CA HIS A 112 14.39 -13.97 -10.19
C HIS A 112 13.03 -13.90 -10.90
N LYS A 113 11.97 -13.89 -10.11
CA LYS A 113 10.60 -13.66 -10.56
C LYS A 113 10.10 -12.38 -9.90
N ALA A 114 10.09 -11.26 -10.63
CA ALA A 114 9.69 -9.96 -10.09
C ALA A 114 8.29 -9.99 -9.45
N THR A 115 7.33 -10.71 -10.05
CA THR A 115 5.97 -10.89 -9.51
C THR A 115 5.94 -11.53 -8.12
N ASN A 116 6.99 -12.27 -7.72
CA ASN A 116 7.08 -12.85 -6.38
C ASN A 116 7.32 -11.81 -5.27
N LEU A 117 7.67 -10.57 -5.63
CA LEU A 117 7.81 -9.46 -4.69
C LEU A 117 6.46 -8.79 -4.37
N GLU A 118 5.39 -9.11 -5.10
CA GLU A 118 4.08 -8.51 -4.85
C GLU A 118 3.33 -9.14 -3.66
N HIS A 119 3.82 -10.29 -3.15
CA HIS A 119 3.16 -11.09 -2.12
C HIS A 119 4.15 -11.80 -1.19
N MET A 120 3.69 -12.10 0.03
CA MET A 120 4.45 -12.77 1.08
C MET A 120 4.13 -14.26 1.07
N ALA A 121 5.16 -15.10 1.06
CA ALA A 121 5.02 -16.52 1.43
C ALA A 121 5.40 -16.65 2.91
N LEU A 122 4.38 -16.89 3.74
CA LEU A 122 4.49 -16.95 5.19
C LEU A 122 5.02 -18.31 5.66
N SER A 123 5.43 -18.38 6.93
CA SER A 123 5.70 -19.66 7.60
C SER A 123 4.45 -20.54 7.64
N GLU A 124 4.64 -21.86 7.60
CA GLU A 124 3.56 -22.84 7.79
C GLU A 124 2.89 -22.77 9.16
N LYS A 125 3.49 -22.05 10.12
CA LYS A 125 2.81 -21.69 11.37
C LYS A 125 1.43 -21.06 11.10
N ALA A 126 1.25 -20.34 9.99
CA ALA A 126 -0.03 -19.73 9.62
C ALA A 126 -1.17 -20.75 9.39
N LEU A 127 -0.83 -22.01 9.06
CA LEU A 127 -1.81 -23.09 8.87
C LEU A 127 -2.21 -23.80 10.17
N LYS A 128 -1.53 -23.49 11.28
CA LYS A 128 -1.73 -24.16 12.58
C LYS A 128 -2.15 -23.21 13.69
N TYR A 129 -1.73 -21.95 13.59
CA TYR A 129 -1.92 -20.95 14.62
C TYR A 129 -2.56 -19.69 14.03
N GLU A 130 -3.23 -18.94 14.90
CA GLU A 130 -3.66 -17.58 14.56
C GLU A 130 -2.47 -16.74 14.12
N THR A 131 -2.66 -16.04 13.01
CA THR A 131 -1.65 -15.17 12.40
C THR A 131 -2.11 -13.73 12.51
N TRP A 132 -1.31 -12.89 13.14
CA TRP A 132 -1.61 -11.47 13.35
C TRP A 132 -0.71 -10.65 12.43
N VAL A 133 -1.30 -9.77 11.62
CA VAL A 133 -0.57 -8.97 10.63
C VAL A 133 -0.79 -7.48 10.89
N ALA A 134 0.27 -6.69 10.83
CA ALA A 134 0.18 -5.24 10.90
C ALA A 134 1.20 -4.54 10.01
N PHE A 135 0.78 -3.43 9.41
CA PHE A 135 1.68 -2.48 8.76
C PHE A 135 2.25 -1.48 9.78
N SER A 136 3.50 -1.07 9.61
CA SER A 136 4.15 0.00 10.34
C SER A 136 4.99 0.87 9.41
N HIS A 137 4.95 2.19 9.57
CA HIS A 137 5.81 3.09 8.80
C HIS A 137 7.28 3.00 9.25
N ALA A 138 7.52 2.74 10.54
CA ALA A 138 8.84 2.62 11.13
C ALA A 138 9.08 1.20 11.69
N PRO A 139 10.34 0.76 11.83
CA PRO A 139 10.66 -0.49 12.52
C PRO A 139 10.07 -0.52 13.94
N TRP A 140 9.63 -1.69 14.37
CA TRP A 140 9.24 -1.93 15.76
C TRP A 140 10.47 -2.29 16.59
N GLU A 141 10.55 -1.65 17.75
CA GLU A 141 11.52 -1.97 18.79
C GLU A 141 11.10 -3.20 19.60
N ALA A 142 12.02 -3.71 20.41
CA ALA A 142 11.81 -4.90 21.23
C ALA A 142 10.60 -4.75 22.17
N GLU A 143 10.38 -3.56 22.73
CA GLU A 143 9.27 -3.27 23.63
C GLU A 143 7.91 -3.38 22.93
N ALA A 144 7.84 -2.97 21.66
CA ALA A 144 6.62 -3.07 20.87
C ALA A 144 6.30 -4.54 20.54
N LEU A 145 7.31 -5.31 20.11
CA LEU A 145 7.14 -6.74 19.86
C LEU A 145 6.73 -7.48 21.14
N ASP A 146 7.38 -7.20 22.26
CA ASP A 146 7.08 -7.80 23.55
C ASP A 146 5.67 -7.44 24.06
N LEU A 147 5.24 -6.19 23.90
CA LEU A 147 3.85 -5.78 24.18
C LEU A 147 2.86 -6.60 23.37
N TYR A 148 3.02 -6.67 22.04
CA TYR A 148 2.07 -7.36 21.18
C TYR A 148 2.15 -8.88 21.29
N THR A 149 3.27 -9.45 21.73
CA THR A 149 3.36 -10.86 22.08
C THR A 149 2.55 -11.17 23.34
N ARG A 150 2.74 -10.40 24.42
CA ARG A 150 2.16 -10.70 25.74
C ARG A 150 0.70 -10.24 25.92
N ASP A 151 0.31 -9.12 25.29
CA ASP A 151 -1.01 -8.53 25.46
C ASP A 151 -1.90 -8.78 24.23
N ALA A 152 -2.81 -9.75 24.36
CA ALA A 152 -3.77 -10.09 23.32
C ALA A 152 -4.72 -8.93 22.98
N ASN A 153 -5.06 -8.06 23.94
CA ASN A 153 -5.95 -6.92 23.71
C ASN A 153 -5.23 -5.81 22.95
N ALA A 154 -3.98 -5.51 23.32
CA ALA A 154 -3.15 -4.56 22.58
C ALA A 154 -2.92 -5.05 21.14
N ARG A 155 -2.63 -6.34 20.98
CA ARG A 155 -2.48 -7.00 19.69
C ARG A 155 -3.74 -6.89 18.83
N ALA A 156 -4.91 -7.21 19.38
CA ALA A 156 -6.18 -7.15 18.65
C ALA A 156 -6.59 -5.73 18.23
N LYS A 157 -6.12 -4.69 18.94
CA LYS A 157 -6.33 -3.29 18.53
C LYS A 157 -5.40 -2.84 17.40
N ARG A 158 -4.20 -3.45 17.30
CA ARG A 158 -3.14 -2.99 16.38
C ARG A 158 -3.04 -3.83 15.11
N MET A 159 -3.35 -5.11 15.21
CA MET A 159 -3.08 -6.13 14.19
C MET A 159 -4.39 -6.79 13.73
N GLN A 160 -4.39 -7.25 12.48
CA GLN A 160 -5.50 -8.00 11.89
C GLN A 160 -5.23 -9.51 12.04
N ASN A 161 -6.22 -10.24 12.54
CA ASN A 161 -6.14 -11.69 12.71
C ASN A 161 -6.49 -12.40 11.41
N ILE A 162 -5.73 -13.45 11.12
CA ILE A 162 -6.01 -14.46 10.10
C ILE A 162 -6.02 -15.82 10.81
N THR A 163 -7.13 -16.54 10.69
CA THR A 163 -7.28 -17.87 11.31
C THR A 163 -6.76 -18.97 10.38
N PRO A 164 -6.30 -20.13 10.90
CA PRO A 164 -5.92 -21.28 10.09
C PRO A 164 -7.00 -21.73 9.08
N ALA A 165 -8.28 -21.54 9.42
CA ALA A 165 -9.40 -21.95 8.58
C ALA A 165 -9.47 -21.16 7.26
N GLU A 166 -9.06 -19.88 7.26
CA GLU A 166 -9.13 -19.00 6.09
C GLU A 166 -8.25 -19.49 4.93
N TRP A 167 -7.19 -20.22 5.24
CA TRP A 167 -6.29 -20.82 4.24
C TRP A 167 -6.87 -22.07 3.56
N ASN A 168 -7.82 -22.77 4.19
CA ASN A 168 -8.17 -24.16 3.85
C ASN A 168 -9.49 -24.32 3.04
N SER A 169 -9.84 -23.34 2.19
CA SER A 169 -10.90 -23.33 1.16
C SER A 169 -12.28 -22.70 1.48
N HIS A 170 -12.81 -22.00 0.46
CA HIS A 170 -14.15 -21.41 0.28
C HIS A 170 -14.75 -20.61 1.44
N ILE A 171 -14.21 -19.43 1.72
CA ILE A 171 -14.99 -18.40 2.41
C ILE A 171 -15.78 -17.62 1.36
N LEU A 172 -17.11 -17.73 1.41
CA LEU A 172 -18.05 -17.08 0.48
C LEU A 172 -18.43 -15.66 0.89
N ALA A 173 -18.12 -15.24 2.11
CA ALA A 173 -18.34 -13.88 2.57
C ALA A 173 -17.17 -13.49 3.48
N GLN A 174 -16.19 -12.78 2.93
CA GLN A 174 -15.18 -12.14 3.75
C GLN A 174 -15.55 -10.67 3.90
N GLU A 175 -15.74 -10.26 5.15
CA GLU A 175 -15.81 -8.87 5.58
C GLU A 175 -14.44 -8.51 6.18
N ASN A 176 -14.25 -7.28 6.62
CA ASN A 176 -13.08 -6.88 7.41
C ASN A 176 -11.73 -6.88 6.67
N GLY A 177 -11.73 -6.78 5.33
CA GLY A 177 -10.50 -6.54 4.57
C GLY A 177 -9.73 -7.79 4.15
N LEU A 178 -10.26 -8.99 4.33
CA LEU A 178 -9.63 -10.23 3.84
C LEU A 178 -10.43 -10.73 2.62
N VAL A 179 -9.79 -11.38 1.64
CA VAL A 179 -10.49 -12.16 0.59
C VAL A 179 -9.62 -13.29 0.07
N GLN A 180 -10.21 -14.37 -0.46
CA GLN A 180 -9.46 -15.32 -1.27
C GLN A 180 -8.91 -14.63 -2.53
N ALA A 181 -7.63 -14.88 -2.85
CA ALA A 181 -7.00 -14.21 -3.97
C ALA A 181 -7.60 -14.67 -5.30
N SER A 182 -8.07 -13.71 -6.08
CA SER A 182 -8.64 -13.91 -7.41
C SER A 182 -8.31 -12.72 -8.31
N GLU A 183 -8.37 -12.91 -9.62
CA GLU A 183 -8.18 -11.82 -10.57
C GLU A 183 -9.24 -10.74 -10.38
N ALA A 184 -10.49 -11.14 -10.11
CA ALA A 184 -11.58 -10.21 -9.81
C ALA A 184 -11.24 -9.32 -8.60
N ALA A 185 -10.71 -9.89 -7.52
CA ALA A 185 -10.30 -9.12 -6.35
C ALA A 185 -9.14 -8.14 -6.67
N LEU A 186 -8.10 -8.59 -7.38
CA LEU A 186 -6.98 -7.70 -7.76
C LEU A 186 -7.40 -6.60 -8.72
N ASN A 187 -8.33 -6.87 -9.64
CA ASN A 187 -8.90 -5.88 -10.54
C ASN A 187 -9.82 -4.86 -9.83
N THR A 188 -10.00 -4.94 -8.51
CA THR A 188 -10.61 -3.84 -7.72
C THR A 188 -9.58 -2.86 -7.16
N VAL A 189 -8.29 -3.20 -7.24
CA VAL A 189 -7.17 -2.39 -6.75
C VAL A 189 -6.73 -1.43 -7.85
N LEU A 190 -6.47 -0.17 -7.49
CA LEU A 190 -6.10 0.87 -8.45
C LEU A 190 -4.80 0.56 -9.20
N ASP A 191 -3.79 0.01 -8.50
CA ASP A 191 -2.49 -0.33 -9.09
C ASP A 191 -2.55 -1.45 -10.15
N TYR A 192 -3.65 -2.20 -10.24
CA TYR A 192 -3.86 -3.22 -11.29
C TYR A 192 -4.65 -2.69 -12.50
N GLN A 193 -5.21 -1.48 -12.42
CA GLN A 193 -5.95 -0.89 -13.54
C GLN A 193 -5.00 -0.49 -14.68
N THR A 194 -5.48 -0.65 -15.92
CA THR A 194 -4.71 -0.32 -17.14
C THR A 194 -5.03 1.06 -17.72
N THR A 195 -6.04 1.75 -17.20
CA THR A 195 -6.68 2.88 -17.89
C THR A 195 -6.40 4.22 -17.19
N PRO A 196 -5.60 5.12 -17.79
CA PRO A 196 -5.77 6.58 -17.62
C PRO A 196 -7.09 7.00 -18.28
N PRO A 197 -7.80 8.02 -17.75
CA PRO A 197 -7.15 9.29 -17.42
C PRO A 197 -7.16 9.73 -15.94
N PHE A 198 -7.62 8.92 -15.00
CA PHE A 198 -7.92 9.38 -13.62
C PHE A 198 -6.89 9.02 -12.54
N LEU A 199 -5.71 8.49 -12.89
CA LEU A 199 -4.71 8.18 -11.87
C LEU A 199 -4.01 9.46 -11.40
N LEU A 200 -3.99 9.67 -10.08
CA LEU A 200 -3.20 10.73 -9.44
C LEU A 200 -1.74 10.63 -9.89
N ARG A 201 -1.08 11.75 -10.14
CA ARG A 201 0.35 11.74 -10.49
C ARG A 201 1.20 11.56 -9.22
N ASP A 202 2.15 10.65 -9.23
CA ASP A 202 3.15 10.51 -8.15
C ASP A 202 4.47 11.23 -8.46
N GLU A 203 4.53 11.96 -9.58
CA GLU A 203 5.65 12.80 -9.97
C GLU A 203 5.23 14.27 -9.95
N GLU A 204 5.98 15.11 -9.22
CA GLU A 204 5.85 16.56 -9.31
C GLU A 204 6.32 17.03 -10.68
N ARG A 205 5.40 17.56 -11.49
CA ARG A 205 5.81 18.44 -12.58
C ARG A 205 6.01 19.84 -11.99
N PRO A 206 7.07 20.58 -12.40
CA PRO A 206 7.15 22.01 -12.10
C PRO A 206 5.82 22.64 -12.52
N THR A 207 5.15 23.29 -11.58
CA THR A 207 3.74 23.62 -11.63
C THR A 207 3.36 24.29 -12.94
N TYR A 208 2.31 23.75 -13.56
CA TYR A 208 1.49 24.44 -14.54
C TYR A 208 1.02 25.76 -13.91
N ARG A 209 0.90 26.81 -14.74
CA ARG A 209 0.29 28.09 -14.34
C ARG A 209 -1.00 27.84 -13.55
N VAL A 210 -1.16 28.47 -12.39
CA VAL A 210 -2.38 28.32 -11.56
C VAL A 210 -3.47 29.27 -12.04
N SER A 211 -3.09 30.52 -12.27
CA SER A 211 -3.96 31.59 -12.76
C SER A 211 -4.42 31.35 -14.18
N SER A 212 -5.66 31.71 -14.45
CA SER A 212 -6.22 31.81 -15.79
C SER A 212 -6.78 33.22 -16.00
N LEU A 213 -6.72 33.69 -17.24
CA LEU A 213 -7.32 34.96 -17.66
C LEU A 213 -8.15 34.69 -18.91
N THR A 214 -9.47 34.71 -18.76
CA THR A 214 -10.41 34.49 -19.86
C THR A 214 -11.32 35.72 -19.94
N ASP A 215 -11.38 36.34 -21.11
CA ASP A 215 -12.21 37.54 -21.36
C ASP A 215 -12.01 38.67 -20.33
N GLY A 216 -10.78 38.84 -19.84
CA GLY A 216 -10.42 39.87 -18.86
C GLY A 216 -10.83 39.56 -17.41
N GLN A 217 -11.33 38.35 -17.13
CA GLN A 217 -11.63 37.89 -15.78
C GLN A 217 -10.56 36.93 -15.27
N TYR A 218 -10.05 37.22 -14.07
CA TYR A 218 -9.11 36.37 -13.37
C TYR A 218 -9.82 35.15 -12.76
N GLY A 219 -9.25 33.98 -13.02
CA GLY A 219 -9.68 32.71 -12.44
C GLY A 219 -8.48 31.80 -12.19
N PHE A 220 -8.75 30.52 -11.99
CA PHE A 220 -7.72 29.50 -11.81
C PHE A 220 -8.09 28.23 -12.60
N TYR A 221 -7.08 27.47 -12.99
CA TYR A 221 -7.27 26.14 -13.56
C TYR A 221 -7.70 25.17 -12.46
N GLN A 222 -8.85 24.51 -12.65
CA GLN A 222 -9.39 23.59 -11.64
C GLN A 222 -8.46 22.41 -11.40
N GLU A 223 -7.76 21.90 -12.42
CA GLU A 223 -6.76 20.85 -12.24
C GLU A 223 -5.59 21.28 -11.34
N SER A 224 -5.32 22.58 -11.18
CA SER A 224 -4.21 23.08 -10.38
C SER A 224 -4.54 23.21 -8.90
N VAL A 225 -5.84 23.26 -8.54
CA VAL A 225 -6.31 23.44 -7.16
C VAL A 225 -7.03 22.20 -6.61
N ASN A 226 -7.41 21.27 -7.46
CA ASN A 226 -7.96 19.98 -7.05
C ASN A 226 -6.84 18.95 -6.84
N PRO A 227 -7.02 17.98 -5.93
CA PRO A 227 -6.12 16.84 -5.77
C PRO A 227 -5.90 16.10 -7.10
N HIS A 228 -4.66 16.16 -7.58
CA HIS A 228 -4.25 15.56 -8.86
C HIS A 228 -2.92 14.83 -8.78
N THR A 229 -2.32 14.84 -7.59
CA THR A 229 -1.09 14.12 -7.25
C THR A 229 -1.34 13.19 -6.07
N THR A 230 -0.43 12.23 -5.86
CA THR A 230 -0.42 11.36 -4.69
C THR A 230 0.95 11.38 -4.03
N PHE A 231 0.97 11.36 -2.69
CA PHE A 231 2.20 11.32 -1.92
C PHE A 231 2.93 9.97 -2.03
N HIS A 232 2.19 8.90 -2.32
CA HIS A 232 2.73 7.54 -2.38
C HIS A 232 2.81 7.02 -3.82
N ALA A 233 4.02 6.62 -4.23
CA ALA A 233 4.32 6.10 -5.55
C ALA A 233 3.41 4.93 -5.98
N TRP A 234 3.16 4.84 -7.29
CA TRP A 234 2.38 3.76 -7.89
C TRP A 234 3.20 2.48 -8.09
N SER A 235 2.56 1.32 -7.86
CA SER A 235 3.09 0.01 -8.23
C SER A 235 2.86 -0.26 -9.72
N ARG A 236 3.47 0.55 -10.60
CA ARG A 236 3.18 0.59 -12.05
C ARG A 236 3.34 -0.75 -12.78
N GLN A 237 4.19 -1.65 -12.26
CA GLN A 237 4.41 -2.99 -12.85
C GLN A 237 3.21 -3.95 -12.69
N ARG A 238 2.25 -3.61 -11.82
CA ARG A 238 1.03 -4.40 -11.57
C ARG A 238 -0.09 -4.09 -12.56
N ALA A 239 -0.01 -3.00 -13.30
CA ALA A 239 -1.04 -2.58 -14.25
C ALA A 239 -1.34 -3.70 -15.28
N GLY A 240 -2.61 -4.12 -15.37
CA GLY A 240 -3.04 -5.23 -16.22
C GLY A 240 -2.42 -6.59 -15.86
N GLY A 241 -1.82 -6.71 -14.67
CA GLY A 241 -1.03 -7.85 -14.24
C GLY A 241 -1.74 -8.84 -13.34
N ALA A 242 -3.04 -8.70 -13.09
CA ALA A 242 -3.78 -9.48 -12.10
C ALA A 242 -3.62 -11.00 -12.30
N GLU A 243 -3.81 -11.50 -13.53
CA GLU A 243 -3.63 -12.91 -13.88
C GLU A 243 -2.20 -13.40 -13.55
N ARG A 244 -1.19 -12.62 -13.94
CA ARG A 244 0.23 -12.95 -13.67
C ARG A 244 0.49 -13.04 -12.17
N SER A 245 -0.05 -12.12 -11.38
CA SER A 245 0.10 -12.10 -9.92
C SER A 245 -0.61 -13.26 -9.25
N ILE A 246 -1.83 -13.60 -9.68
CA ILE A 246 -2.56 -14.77 -9.16
C ILE A 246 -1.82 -16.07 -9.48
N ARG A 247 -1.34 -16.25 -10.70
CA ARG A 247 -0.53 -17.43 -11.06
C ARG A 247 0.73 -17.53 -10.20
N ALA A 248 1.40 -16.41 -9.93
CA ALA A 248 2.58 -16.38 -9.06
C ALA A 248 2.22 -16.77 -7.62
N MET A 249 1.14 -16.20 -7.06
CA MET A 249 0.64 -16.55 -5.72
C MET A 249 0.30 -18.03 -5.61
N GLN A 250 -0.47 -18.58 -6.56
CA GLN A 250 -0.85 -19.99 -6.61
C GLN A 250 0.39 -20.91 -6.69
N SER A 251 1.40 -20.54 -7.48
CA SER A 251 2.61 -21.35 -7.63
C SER A 251 3.41 -21.50 -6.33
N ARG A 252 3.29 -20.53 -5.40
CA ARG A 252 3.98 -20.52 -4.11
C ARG A 252 3.10 -20.95 -2.93
N CYS A 253 1.79 -20.94 -3.11
CA CYS A 253 0.83 -21.33 -2.08
C CYS A 253 0.80 -22.84 -1.92
N GLN A 254 1.67 -23.35 -1.05
CA GLN A 254 1.85 -24.79 -0.83
C GLN A 254 1.94 -25.09 0.66
N ALA A 255 1.32 -26.18 1.09
CA ALA A 255 1.51 -26.75 2.42
C ALA A 255 2.39 -27.99 2.33
N SER A 256 3.34 -28.18 3.25
CA SER A 256 4.20 -29.36 3.37
C SER A 256 3.40 -30.67 3.45
N SER A 257 2.22 -30.60 4.05
CA SER A 257 1.28 -31.72 4.14
C SER A 257 0.66 -32.15 2.80
N GLY A 258 0.84 -31.36 1.73
CA GLY A 258 0.18 -31.55 0.43
C GLY A 258 -1.30 -31.19 0.42
N LYS A 259 -1.88 -30.76 1.55
CA LYS A 259 -3.27 -30.31 1.61
C LYS A 259 -3.46 -29.05 0.75
N PRO A 260 -4.55 -28.96 -0.04
CA PRO A 260 -4.86 -27.75 -0.79
C PRO A 260 -5.06 -26.55 0.15
N ILE A 261 -4.37 -25.45 -0.15
CA ILE A 261 -4.55 -24.17 0.51
C ILE A 261 -4.79 -23.08 -0.54
N SER A 262 -5.50 -22.02 -0.17
CA SER A 262 -5.80 -20.89 -1.04
C SER A 262 -4.98 -19.67 -0.64
N PRO A 263 -4.38 -18.95 -1.60
CA PRO A 263 -3.74 -17.68 -1.31
C PRO A 263 -4.78 -16.62 -0.93
N LEU A 264 -4.38 -15.67 -0.09
CA LEU A 264 -5.25 -14.62 0.47
C LEU A 264 -4.78 -13.22 0.06
N ILE A 265 -5.71 -12.28 0.04
CA ILE A 265 -5.47 -10.84 -0.05
C ILE A 265 -5.93 -10.20 1.25
N LEU A 266 -5.15 -9.27 1.79
CA LEU A 266 -5.48 -8.52 3.01
C LEU A 266 -5.31 -7.02 2.78
N ALA A 267 -6.37 -6.24 2.94
CA ALA A 267 -6.35 -4.80 3.04
C ALA A 267 -5.91 -4.41 4.47
N LEU A 268 -4.66 -3.98 4.59
CA LEU A 268 -4.05 -3.59 5.86
C LEU A 268 -4.56 -2.23 6.34
N GLN A 269 -4.78 -2.14 7.65
CA GLN A 269 -5.05 -0.88 8.33
C GLN A 269 -3.78 -0.01 8.35
N ASP A 270 -3.82 1.13 7.65
CA ASP A 270 -2.76 2.14 7.60
C ASP A 270 -3.36 3.56 7.73
N PRO A 271 -3.87 3.92 8.92
CA PRO A 271 -4.46 5.25 9.15
C PRO A 271 -3.44 6.36 8.91
N VAL A 272 -2.15 6.10 9.18
CA VAL A 272 -1.06 7.06 8.95
C VAL A 272 -0.92 7.38 7.46
N GLY A 273 -1.01 6.38 6.57
CA GLY A 273 -0.98 6.60 5.13
C GLY A 273 -2.16 7.45 4.64
N ILE A 274 -3.35 7.23 5.19
CA ILE A 274 -4.53 8.08 4.90
C ILE A 274 -4.28 9.52 5.36
N THR A 275 -3.73 9.72 6.56
CA THR A 275 -3.41 11.05 7.09
C THR A 275 -2.33 11.76 6.27
N HIS A 276 -1.28 11.06 5.86
CA HIS A 276 -0.22 11.63 5.01
C HIS A 276 -0.77 12.12 3.67
N GLU A 277 -1.63 11.33 3.02
CA GLU A 277 -2.24 11.71 1.74
C GLU A 277 -3.10 12.97 1.87
N LEU A 278 -3.95 13.03 2.91
CA LEU A 278 -4.79 14.19 3.20
C LEU A 278 -3.96 15.44 3.52
N ALA A 279 -2.91 15.30 4.34
CA ALA A 279 -2.01 16.41 4.67
C ALA A 279 -1.31 16.94 3.42
N TYR A 280 -0.79 16.04 2.58
CA TYR A 280 -0.13 16.39 1.32
C TYR A 280 -1.02 17.19 0.37
N TRP A 281 -2.31 16.83 0.26
CA TRP A 281 -3.26 17.62 -0.54
C TRP A 281 -3.59 18.98 0.06
N GLY A 282 -3.66 19.09 1.39
CA GLY A 282 -3.81 20.37 2.07
C GLY A 282 -2.63 21.30 1.80
N ASP A 283 -1.41 20.77 1.91
CA ASP A 283 -0.17 21.52 1.64
C ASP A 283 -0.06 21.92 0.16
N SER A 284 -0.46 21.02 -0.76
CA SER A 284 -0.48 21.30 -2.21
C SER A 284 -1.43 22.45 -2.56
N LEU A 285 -2.57 22.55 -1.89
CA LEU A 285 -3.51 23.66 -2.09
C LEU A 285 -2.94 24.99 -1.56
N ALA A 286 -2.27 24.96 -0.40
CA ALA A 286 -1.61 26.14 0.14
C ALA A 286 -0.51 26.66 -0.81
N LEU A 287 0.27 25.74 -1.40
CA LEU A 287 1.25 26.07 -2.43
C LEU A 287 0.60 26.66 -3.68
N ALA A 288 -0.48 26.05 -4.19
CA ALA A 288 -1.21 26.56 -5.35
C ALA A 288 -1.74 27.98 -5.13
N HIS A 289 -2.23 28.28 -3.93
CA HIS A 289 -2.66 29.64 -3.57
C HIS A 289 -1.51 30.64 -3.58
N GLN A 290 -0.35 30.29 -3.01
CA GLN A 290 0.84 31.14 -3.06
C GLN A 290 1.28 31.39 -4.51
N CYS A 291 1.35 30.34 -5.33
CA CYS A 291 1.69 30.47 -6.76
C CYS A 291 0.72 31.39 -7.51
N TYR A 292 -0.58 31.29 -7.24
CA TYR A 292 -1.59 32.17 -7.83
C TYR A 292 -1.33 33.64 -7.51
N LEU A 293 -1.01 33.96 -6.24
CA LEU A 293 -0.70 35.34 -5.83
C LEU A 293 0.58 35.86 -6.49
N ASP A 294 1.61 35.01 -6.59
CA ASP A 294 2.88 35.36 -7.22
C ASP A 294 2.67 35.65 -8.72
N GLU A 295 1.91 34.80 -9.42
CA GLU A 295 1.55 35.00 -10.83
C GLU A 295 0.78 36.31 -11.06
N LEU A 296 -0.26 36.57 -10.25
CA LEU A 296 -1.01 37.83 -10.33
C LEU A 296 -0.11 39.04 -10.08
N SER A 297 0.82 38.96 -9.14
CA SER A 297 1.74 40.07 -8.84
C SER A 297 2.60 40.42 -10.06
N VAL A 298 3.10 39.41 -10.78
CA VAL A 298 3.88 39.57 -12.02
C VAL A 298 3.01 40.14 -13.14
N GLU A 299 1.78 39.66 -13.29
CA GLU A 299 0.85 40.14 -14.31
C GLU A 299 0.44 41.60 -14.10
N PHE A 300 0.08 41.98 -12.88
CA PHE A 300 -0.23 43.37 -12.54
C PHE A 300 0.98 44.30 -12.73
N ALA A 301 2.17 43.86 -12.29
CA ALA A 301 3.40 44.62 -12.52
C ALA A 301 3.68 44.81 -14.02
N THR A 302 3.50 43.76 -14.82
CA THR A 302 3.68 43.81 -16.28
C THR A 302 2.67 44.74 -16.94
N TRP A 303 1.38 44.62 -16.58
CA TRP A 303 0.32 45.49 -17.09
C TRP A 303 0.59 46.96 -16.77
N ARG A 304 1.00 47.25 -15.52
CA ARG A 304 1.37 48.60 -15.09
C ARG A 304 2.57 49.12 -15.87
N ASN A 305 3.60 48.31 -16.09
CA ASN A 305 4.79 48.73 -16.83
C ASN A 305 4.48 49.01 -18.31
N ILE A 306 3.63 48.20 -18.95
CA ILE A 306 3.27 48.40 -20.36
C ILE A 306 2.38 49.63 -20.54
N ASN A 307 1.38 49.81 -19.67
CA ASN A 307 0.41 50.90 -19.83
C ASN A 307 0.84 52.21 -19.17
N GLY A 308 1.67 52.15 -18.13
CA GLY A 308 2.27 53.33 -17.50
C GLY A 308 3.36 54.01 -18.33
N VAL A 309 3.87 53.36 -19.38
CA VAL A 309 4.80 53.95 -20.37
C VAL A 309 4.05 54.63 -21.53
N LYS A 310 2.73 54.45 -21.64
CA LYS A 310 1.89 55.08 -22.68
C LYS A 310 1.36 56.47 -22.31
N SER A 311 1.84 57.05 -21.20
CA SER A 311 1.50 58.41 -20.74
C SER A 311 2.61 59.40 -21.02
#